data_AF-A0A9W7YTH9-F1
#
_entry.id   AF-A0A9W7YTH9-F1
#
_cell.length_a   1.000
_cell.length_b   1.000
_cell.length_c   1.000
_cell.angle_alpha   90.00
_cell.angle_beta   90.00
_cell.angle_gamma   90.00
#
_symmetry.space_group_name_H-M   'P 1'
#
loop_
_entity.id
_entity.type
_entity.pdbx_description
1 polymer ?
#
loop_
_entity_poly.entity_id
_entity_poly.type
_entity_poly.pdbx_seq_one_letter_code
_entity_poly.pdbx_strand_id
1 'polypeptide(L)'
;PTEATCGFGQLTDTGRQSMAALGANMRELYVDALRFLPNTLHSDNKSDTLYLRTTIYTRAFESLQHVLGGLYPEIPVGSPKLRVHVRPSDRDNLFPDFGCKQMVKQSMKLNAQNIERNEAEFQQLHQDMLKIPGLSAYLDADHKSGQAQAAISVMDVVAPMHIHDMPLPQGINGELIGRLSHMASVENLHSAWQSSAVARMQIGQLVYELAGNIVDAVQTDRAPIAATQPQLGIYSGHDTTLAPLLAVFGHDADKPTHDAPPNLEWPPYASSMRIELLNDTVSPHPTVQPAWEQDPAHPSADPSKVPFDERVRPTNVPKSLYQWTSRRQGSGPTEQVNPRATRDYYVRVWYNDRALLLPACRDPGAHHSKHGPSVCTLDGFFKQIARFAATEKETRVECLAS
;
A
#
# COMPACT_ATOMS: atom_id res chain seq x y z
N PRO A 1 -0.87 7.79 33.95
CA PRO A 1 -1.03 8.93 33.02
C PRO A 1 -1.83 10.06 33.69
N THR A 2 -1.25 11.24 33.84
CA THR A 2 -2.02 12.44 34.23
C THR A 2 -2.68 13.02 32.97
N GLU A 3 -3.81 13.71 33.12
CA GLU A 3 -4.53 14.42 32.02
C GLU A 3 -3.62 15.35 31.18
N ALA A 4 -2.44 15.72 31.69
CA ALA A 4 -1.50 16.64 31.05
C ALA A 4 -0.42 15.99 30.15
N THR A 5 -0.46 14.68 29.89
CA THR A 5 0.69 13.97 29.25
C THR A 5 0.48 13.42 27.84
N CYS A 6 -0.72 13.50 27.24
CA CYS A 6 -0.95 13.04 25.87
C CYS A 6 -1.75 14.07 25.06
N GLY A 7 -1.10 14.73 24.09
CA GLY A 7 -1.80 15.56 23.11
C GLY A 7 -2.57 14.73 22.08
N PHE A 8 -3.48 15.36 21.34
CA PHE A 8 -4.20 14.70 20.25
C PHE A 8 -3.24 14.16 19.18
N GLY A 9 -3.58 12.98 18.64
CA GLY A 9 -2.85 12.36 17.53
C GLY A 9 -1.41 11.94 17.83
N GLN A 10 -1.05 11.74 19.10
CA GLN A 10 0.23 11.19 19.53
C GLN A 10 0.20 9.65 19.61
N LEU A 11 1.37 9.03 19.45
CA LEU A 11 1.52 7.59 19.64
C LEU A 11 1.49 7.26 21.14
N THR A 12 0.67 6.30 21.54
CA THR A 12 0.55 5.83 22.93
C THR A 12 1.50 4.68 23.22
N ASP A 13 1.69 4.32 24.49
CA ASP A 13 2.51 3.15 24.85
C ASP A 13 1.97 1.83 24.26
N THR A 14 0.64 1.67 24.15
CA THR A 14 0.02 0.55 23.43
C THR A 14 0.42 0.54 21.95
N GLY A 15 0.42 1.72 21.30
CA GLY A 15 0.90 1.87 19.94
C GLY A 15 2.39 1.53 19.79
N ARG A 16 3.23 1.99 20.72
CA ARG A 16 4.67 1.68 20.77
C ARG A 16 4.92 0.18 20.87
N GLN A 17 4.20 -0.50 21.76
CA GLN A 17 4.27 -1.97 21.91
C GLN A 17 3.85 -2.69 20.63
N SER A 18 2.76 -2.26 20.01
CA SER A 18 2.26 -2.85 18.75
C SER A 18 3.28 -2.71 17.61
N MET A 19 3.90 -1.55 17.49
CA MET A 19 4.94 -1.30 16.48
C MET A 19 6.23 -2.05 16.77
N ALA A 20 6.61 -2.21 18.04
CA ALA A 20 7.74 -3.06 18.43
C ALA A 20 7.48 -4.55 18.13
N ALA A 21 6.25 -5.03 18.37
CA ALA A 21 5.84 -6.39 18.01
C ALA A 21 5.87 -6.61 16.49
N LEU A 22 5.42 -5.63 15.70
CA LEU A 22 5.56 -5.68 14.24
C LEU A 22 7.04 -5.81 13.82
N GLY A 23 7.93 -5.04 14.44
CA GLY A 23 9.38 -5.16 14.24
C GLY A 23 9.94 -6.54 14.60
N ALA A 24 9.50 -7.11 15.72
CA ALA A 24 9.90 -8.45 16.16
C ALA A 24 9.44 -9.52 15.16
N ASN A 25 8.20 -9.46 14.68
CA ASN A 25 7.70 -10.36 13.64
C ASN A 25 8.51 -10.26 12.35
N MET A 26 8.94 -9.04 11.96
CA MET A 26 9.84 -8.85 10.82
C MET A 26 11.21 -9.50 11.06
N ARG A 27 11.74 -9.45 12.29
CA ARG A 27 13.00 -10.11 12.66
C ARG A 27 12.91 -11.62 12.53
N GLU A 28 11.88 -12.22 13.12
CA GLU A 28 11.66 -13.66 13.07
C GLU A 28 11.67 -14.18 11.63
N LEU A 29 11.02 -13.44 10.72
CA LEU A 29 10.97 -13.80 9.31
C LEU A 29 12.27 -13.49 8.57
N TYR A 30 12.70 -12.23 8.53
CA TYR A 30 13.75 -11.77 7.61
C TYR A 30 15.16 -11.95 8.14
N VAL A 31 15.35 -12.00 9.46
CA VAL A 31 16.66 -12.23 10.09
C VAL A 31 16.81 -13.70 10.46
N ASP A 32 15.87 -14.25 11.22
CA ASP A 32 16.07 -15.57 11.86
C ASP A 32 15.75 -16.73 10.90
N ALA A 33 14.58 -16.69 10.26
CA ALA A 33 14.12 -17.77 9.38
C ALA A 33 14.76 -17.71 7.99
N LEU A 34 14.66 -16.57 7.31
CA LEU A 34 15.14 -16.42 5.93
C LEU A 34 16.62 -16.04 5.84
N ARG A 35 17.20 -15.48 6.91
CA ARG A 35 18.57 -14.94 6.92
C ARG A 35 18.82 -13.97 5.76
N PHE A 36 17.78 -13.26 5.37
CA PHE A 36 17.81 -12.27 4.30
C PHE A 36 18.50 -10.99 4.78
N LEU A 37 18.17 -10.56 6.00
CA LEU A 37 18.79 -9.44 6.69
C LEU A 37 19.89 -9.93 7.64
N PRO A 38 20.93 -9.11 7.88
CA PRO A 38 21.96 -9.46 8.85
C PRO A 38 21.39 -9.50 10.27
N ASN A 39 22.05 -10.25 11.17
CA ASN A 39 21.65 -10.32 12.57
C ASN A 39 21.81 -8.98 13.31
N THR A 40 22.82 -8.20 12.90
CA THR A 40 23.26 -6.95 13.51
C THR A 40 23.57 -5.90 12.43
N LEU A 41 23.34 -4.63 12.77
CA LEU A 41 23.70 -3.49 11.92
C LEU A 41 25.12 -3.03 12.28
N HIS A 42 26.16 -3.57 11.63
CA HIS A 42 27.54 -3.13 11.85
C HIS A 42 27.88 -1.88 11.04
N SER A 43 28.87 -1.10 11.49
CA SER A 43 29.41 0.07 10.74
C SER A 43 29.99 -0.30 9.38
N ASP A 44 30.46 -1.54 9.24
CA ASP A 44 31.12 -2.08 8.04
C ASP A 44 30.10 -2.74 7.10
N ASN A 45 28.89 -3.02 7.60
CA ASN A 45 27.75 -3.27 6.73
C ASN A 45 27.47 -1.92 6.06
N LYS A 46 27.77 -1.84 4.77
CA LYS A 46 27.46 -0.70 3.90
C LYS A 46 26.14 -0.10 4.35
N SER A 47 26.07 1.23 4.46
CA SER A 47 24.95 2.04 4.96
C SER A 47 23.60 1.86 4.23
N ASP A 48 23.49 0.80 3.45
CA ASP A 48 22.55 0.55 2.39
C ASP A 48 21.86 -0.81 2.64
N THR A 49 21.81 -1.31 3.88
CA THR A 49 20.95 -2.48 4.20
C THR A 49 19.49 -2.06 4.28
N LEU A 50 19.24 -0.90 4.89
CA LEU A 50 17.91 -0.37 5.16
C LEU A 50 17.70 0.97 4.45
N TYR A 51 16.55 1.14 3.82
CA TYR A 51 16.02 2.45 3.45
C TYR A 51 14.84 2.77 4.35
N LEU A 52 14.90 3.92 5.03
CA LEU A 52 13.92 4.29 6.05
C LEU A 52 13.25 5.60 5.66
N ARG A 53 11.93 5.60 5.56
CA ARG A 53 11.16 6.79 5.22
C ARG A 53 9.92 6.92 6.09
N THR A 54 9.59 8.13 6.49
CA THR A 54 8.38 8.45 7.25
C THR A 54 7.81 9.78 6.79
N THR A 55 6.52 9.98 7.04
CA THR A 55 5.88 11.30 6.93
C THR A 55 6.35 12.23 8.05
N ILE A 56 6.00 13.52 7.97
CA ILE A 56 6.38 14.53 8.97
C ILE A 56 5.72 14.34 10.34
N TYR A 57 4.73 13.45 10.46
CA TYR A 57 3.95 13.31 11.69
C TYR A 57 4.74 12.55 12.76
N THR A 58 4.80 13.09 13.97
CA THR A 58 5.55 12.51 15.10
C THR A 58 5.17 11.06 15.37
N ARG A 59 3.86 10.73 15.35
CA ARG A 59 3.38 9.36 15.51
C ARG A 59 3.92 8.38 14.47
N ALA A 60 4.10 8.79 13.22
CA ALA A 60 4.64 7.94 12.17
C ALA A 60 6.15 7.74 12.35
N PHE A 61 6.86 8.80 12.75
CA PHE A 61 8.28 8.74 13.06
C PHE A 61 8.56 7.83 14.28
N GLU A 62 7.84 8.01 15.38
CA GLU A 62 7.97 7.16 16.58
C GLU A 62 7.60 5.71 16.28
N SER A 63 6.55 5.48 15.47
CA SER A 63 6.17 4.13 15.05
C SER A 63 7.30 3.42 14.30
N LEU A 64 8.00 4.13 13.42
CA LEU A 64 9.18 3.61 12.72
C LEU A 64 10.31 3.27 13.70
N GLN A 65 10.56 4.12 14.70
CA GLN A 65 11.57 3.85 15.72
C GLN A 65 11.27 2.57 16.51
N HIS A 66 10.00 2.35 16.86
CA HIS A 66 9.58 1.13 17.56
C HIS A 66 9.67 -0.11 16.68
N VAL A 67 9.32 -0.04 15.39
CA VAL A 67 9.58 -1.13 14.43
C VAL A 67 11.07 -1.47 14.37
N LEU A 68 11.95 -0.47 14.31
CA LEU A 68 13.39 -0.69 14.30
C LEU A 68 13.89 -1.32 15.61
N GLY A 69 13.36 -0.89 16.75
CA GLY A 69 13.67 -1.47 18.06
C GLY A 69 13.23 -2.93 18.20
N GLY A 70 12.13 -3.33 17.55
CA GLY A 70 11.73 -4.74 17.47
C GLY A 70 12.58 -5.55 16.48
N LEU A 71 12.95 -4.95 15.33
CA LEU A 71 13.72 -5.61 14.28
C LEU A 71 15.19 -5.84 14.68
N TYR A 72 15.79 -4.85 15.36
CA TYR A 72 17.16 -4.87 15.86
C TYR A 72 17.19 -4.41 17.34
N PRO A 73 16.79 -5.29 18.28
CA PRO A 73 16.71 -4.94 19.70
C PRO A 73 18.07 -4.70 20.35
N GLU A 74 19.11 -5.34 19.82
CA GLU A 74 20.49 -5.13 20.23
C GLU A 74 21.16 -4.19 19.23
N ILE A 75 21.42 -2.95 19.65
CA ILE A 75 22.20 -1.97 18.87
C ILE A 75 23.59 -1.90 19.51
N PRO A 76 24.62 -2.58 18.95
CA PRO A 76 25.97 -2.52 19.48
C PRO A 76 26.49 -1.09 19.62
N VAL A 77 27.33 -0.85 20.62
CA VAL A 77 28.11 0.40 20.74
C VAL A 77 28.93 0.57 19.44
N GLY A 78 28.75 1.70 18.75
CA GLY A 78 29.38 1.96 17.45
C GLY A 78 28.53 1.61 16.22
N SER A 79 27.28 1.18 16.39
CA SER A 79 26.33 1.00 15.28
C SER A 79 26.18 2.26 14.42
N PRO A 80 25.95 2.12 13.11
CA PRO A 80 25.81 3.26 12.22
C PRO A 80 24.58 4.09 12.59
N LYS A 81 24.68 5.42 12.43
CA LYS A 81 23.52 6.29 12.52
C LYS A 81 22.58 5.98 11.36
N LEU A 82 21.39 5.49 11.67
CA LEU A 82 20.35 5.25 10.67
C LEU A 82 19.79 6.56 10.15
N ARG A 83 19.80 6.74 8.83
CA ARG A 83 19.23 7.90 8.17
C ARG A 83 17.75 7.65 7.91
N VAL A 84 16.89 8.49 8.49
CA VAL A 84 15.46 8.50 8.21
C VAL A 84 15.15 9.63 7.25
N HIS A 85 14.51 9.29 6.13
CA HIS A 85 14.11 10.23 5.10
C HIS A 85 12.70 10.76 5.39
N VAL A 86 12.53 12.07 5.30
CA VAL A 86 11.25 12.76 5.48
C VAL A 86 11.08 13.77 4.36
N ARG A 87 9.88 13.88 3.80
CA ARG A 87 9.53 14.93 2.84
C ARG A 87 8.56 15.92 3.49
N PRO A 88 8.60 17.21 3.13
CA PRO A 88 7.54 18.16 3.51
C PRO A 88 6.17 17.67 3.02
N SER A 89 5.09 17.96 3.76
CA SER A 89 3.75 17.44 3.45
C SER A 89 3.23 17.80 2.05
N ASP A 90 3.60 18.98 1.54
CA ASP A 90 3.21 19.45 0.19
C ASP A 90 3.94 18.72 -0.94
N ARG A 91 4.90 17.85 -0.61
CA ARG A 91 5.68 17.03 -1.56
C ARG A 91 5.80 15.58 -1.13
N ASP A 92 5.04 15.16 -0.13
CA ASP A 92 5.06 13.78 0.34
C ASP A 92 4.09 12.94 -0.51
N ASN A 93 4.57 11.81 -1.01
CA ASN A 93 3.74 10.85 -1.74
C ASN A 93 3.33 9.64 -0.87
N LEU A 94 3.64 9.66 0.44
CA LEU A 94 3.18 8.63 1.36
C LEU A 94 1.70 8.78 1.77
N PHE A 95 0.99 9.80 1.35
CA PHE A 95 -0.45 9.95 1.55
C PHE A 95 -1.03 10.84 0.44
N PRO A 96 -2.36 10.86 0.26
CA PRO A 96 -3.00 11.68 -0.76
C PRO A 96 -2.69 13.17 -0.57
N ASP A 97 -2.28 13.84 -1.65
CA ASP A 97 -2.11 15.29 -1.67
C ASP A 97 -3.47 15.98 -1.72
N PHE A 98 -4.00 16.40 -0.57
CA PHE A 98 -5.27 17.13 -0.49
C PHE A 98 -5.24 18.52 -1.15
N GLY A 99 -4.08 19.01 -1.60
CA GLY A 99 -3.96 20.17 -2.50
C GLY A 99 -4.39 19.87 -3.95
N CYS A 100 -4.45 18.60 -4.34
CA CYS A 100 -4.91 18.14 -5.65
C CYS A 100 -6.43 18.30 -5.79
N LYS A 101 -6.87 19.45 -6.31
CA LYS A 101 -8.30 19.81 -6.42
C LYS A 101 -9.14 18.78 -7.17
N GLN A 102 -8.59 18.16 -8.23
CA GLN A 102 -9.31 17.14 -9.00
C GLN A 102 -9.52 15.86 -8.21
N MET A 103 -8.49 15.40 -7.51
CA MET A 103 -8.60 14.23 -6.64
C MET A 103 -9.63 14.47 -5.53
N VAL A 104 -9.60 15.64 -4.88
CA VAL A 104 -10.57 16.01 -3.85
C VAL A 104 -11.99 16.07 -4.44
N LYS A 105 -12.19 16.77 -5.56
CA LYS A 105 -13.49 16.88 -6.24
C LYS A 105 -14.08 15.51 -6.60
N GLN A 106 -13.26 14.63 -7.19
CA GLN A 106 -13.71 13.30 -7.59
C GLN A 106 -13.95 12.38 -6.38
N SER A 107 -13.08 12.44 -5.37
CA SER A 107 -13.27 11.68 -4.12
C SER A 107 -14.55 12.12 -3.42
N MET A 108 -14.78 13.42 -3.22
CA MET A 108 -16.01 13.93 -2.60
C MET A 108 -17.27 13.52 -3.37
N LYS A 109 -17.22 13.52 -4.71
CA LYS A 109 -18.33 13.04 -5.53
C LYS A 109 -18.62 11.56 -5.27
N LEU A 110 -17.59 10.71 -5.24
CA LEU A 110 -17.74 9.27 -4.98
C LEU A 110 -18.20 9.01 -3.55
N ASN A 111 -17.65 9.73 -2.56
CA ASN A 111 -18.07 9.62 -1.17
C ASN A 111 -19.55 9.97 -1.00
N ALA A 112 -20.03 11.03 -1.65
CA ALA A 112 -21.45 11.38 -1.66
C ALA A 112 -22.33 10.28 -2.28
N GLN A 113 -21.87 9.65 -3.37
CA GLN A 113 -22.55 8.51 -3.97
C GLN A 113 -22.56 7.29 -3.05
N ASN A 114 -21.49 7.07 -2.27
CA ASN A 114 -21.44 5.98 -1.30
C ASN A 114 -22.40 6.22 -0.14
N ILE A 115 -22.57 7.47 0.30
CA ILE A 115 -23.59 7.85 1.27
C ILE A 115 -24.99 7.61 0.70
N GLU A 116 -25.27 8.06 -0.52
CA GLU A 116 -26.57 7.88 -1.18
C GLU A 116 -26.94 6.39 -1.32
N ARG A 117 -25.99 5.54 -1.77
CA ARG A 117 -26.22 4.09 -1.90
C ARG A 117 -26.49 3.40 -0.56
N ASN A 118 -25.97 3.94 0.53
CA ASN A 118 -26.10 3.39 1.88
C ASN A 118 -26.95 4.29 2.80
N GLU A 119 -27.85 5.09 2.21
CA GLU A 119 -28.58 6.15 2.93
C GLU A 119 -29.32 5.59 4.14
N ALA A 120 -30.02 4.46 3.99
CA ALA A 120 -30.77 3.84 5.08
C ALA A 120 -29.87 3.48 6.27
N GLU A 121 -28.68 2.93 6.02
CA GLU A 121 -27.74 2.58 7.09
C GLU A 121 -27.12 3.83 7.73
N PHE A 122 -26.73 4.83 6.94
CA PHE A 122 -26.24 6.11 7.49
C PHE A 122 -27.29 6.83 8.34
N GLN A 123 -28.56 6.84 7.90
CA GLN A 123 -29.67 7.40 8.66
C GLN A 123 -29.89 6.62 9.96
N GLN A 124 -29.91 5.29 9.89
CA GLN A 124 -30.10 4.45 11.08
C GLN A 124 -28.95 4.62 12.08
N LEU A 125 -27.70 4.64 11.60
CA LEU A 125 -26.52 4.88 12.42
C LEU A 125 -26.58 6.26 13.10
N HIS A 126 -27.01 7.30 12.38
CA HIS A 126 -27.20 8.62 12.95
C HIS A 126 -28.26 8.64 14.06
N GLN A 127 -29.41 8.00 13.84
CA GLN A 127 -30.46 7.87 14.85
C GLN A 127 -29.99 7.07 16.07
N ASP A 128 -29.17 6.05 15.89
CA ASP A 128 -28.59 5.28 16.98
C ASP A 128 -27.59 6.11 17.80
N MET A 129 -26.78 6.95 17.15
CA MET A 129 -25.87 7.88 17.83
C MET A 129 -26.63 8.94 18.65
N LEU A 130 -27.75 9.47 18.15
CA LEU A 130 -28.56 10.46 18.89
C LEU A 130 -29.20 9.90 20.17
N LYS A 131 -29.39 8.58 20.28
CA LYS A 131 -29.89 7.94 21.51
C LYS A 131 -28.84 7.89 22.62
N ILE A 132 -27.57 8.16 22.28
CA ILE A 132 -26.45 8.14 23.22
C ILE A 132 -26.19 9.56 23.71
N PRO A 133 -26.46 9.89 24.99
CA PRO A 133 -26.40 11.27 25.49
C PRO A 133 -25.06 11.98 25.20
N GLY A 134 -23.94 11.25 25.33
CA GLY A 134 -22.61 11.80 25.07
C GLY A 134 -22.34 12.12 23.59
N LEU A 135 -22.96 11.39 22.65
CA LEU A 135 -22.80 11.63 21.22
C LEU A 135 -23.80 12.66 20.70
N SER A 136 -25.03 12.68 21.21
CA SER A 136 -26.03 13.71 20.84
C SER A 136 -25.47 15.11 21.07
N ALA A 137 -24.88 15.37 22.25
CA ALA A 137 -24.29 16.68 22.56
C ALA A 137 -23.11 17.04 21.64
N TYR A 138 -22.29 16.05 21.26
CA TYR A 138 -21.18 16.25 20.31
C TYR A 138 -21.70 16.59 18.90
N LEU A 139 -22.70 15.85 18.43
CA LEU A 139 -23.31 16.07 17.13
C LEU A 139 -24.03 17.43 17.06
N ASP A 140 -24.75 17.83 18.10
CA ASP A 140 -25.45 19.13 18.17
C ASP A 140 -24.48 20.33 18.15
N ALA A 141 -23.26 20.18 18.69
CA ALA A 141 -22.27 21.24 18.80
C ALA A 141 -21.38 21.40 17.56
N ASP A 142 -20.93 20.28 16.96
CA ASP A 142 -19.91 20.28 15.89
C ASP A 142 -20.45 19.90 14.50
N HIS A 143 -21.61 19.24 14.41
CA HIS A 143 -22.12 18.74 13.14
C HIS A 143 -23.53 19.30 12.88
N LYS A 144 -23.68 20.19 11.89
CA LYS A 144 -25.01 20.47 11.34
C LYS A 144 -25.62 19.12 10.93
N SER A 145 -26.68 18.73 11.62
CA SER A 145 -27.37 17.44 11.48
C SER A 145 -27.42 16.98 10.01
N GLY A 146 -26.81 15.83 9.70
CA GLY A 146 -26.86 15.20 8.38
C GLY A 146 -25.68 15.42 7.43
N GLN A 147 -24.52 15.91 7.90
CA GLN A 147 -23.31 15.93 7.04
C GLN A 147 -22.52 14.61 7.10
N ALA A 148 -22.07 14.20 5.91
CA ALA A 148 -20.90 13.35 5.67
C ALA A 148 -19.80 13.62 6.71
N GLN A 149 -19.10 12.56 7.16
CA GLN A 149 -18.02 12.54 8.18
C GLN A 149 -18.40 12.26 9.64
N ALA A 150 -19.69 12.17 10.01
CA ALA A 150 -20.05 11.86 11.41
C ALA A 150 -19.50 10.51 11.91
N ALA A 151 -19.50 9.47 11.06
CA ALA A 151 -19.02 8.14 11.43
C ALA A 151 -17.52 8.13 11.74
N ILE A 152 -16.69 8.75 10.89
CA ILE A 152 -15.24 8.85 11.11
C ILE A 152 -14.92 9.72 12.31
N SER A 153 -15.60 10.87 12.47
CA SER A 153 -15.38 11.79 13.61
C SER A 153 -15.65 11.12 14.96
N VAL A 154 -16.73 10.33 15.07
CA VAL A 154 -17.02 9.57 16.29
C VAL A 154 -16.04 8.40 16.45
N MET A 155 -15.78 7.64 15.37
CA MET A 155 -14.84 6.51 15.39
C MET A 155 -13.47 6.91 15.92
N ASP A 156 -12.90 8.03 15.45
CA ASP A 156 -11.55 8.50 15.81
C ASP A 156 -11.43 8.92 17.29
N VAL A 157 -12.56 9.03 18.00
CA VAL A 157 -12.60 9.23 19.45
C VAL A 157 -12.81 7.90 20.19
N VAL A 158 -13.85 7.16 19.82
CA VAL A 158 -14.31 6.01 20.62
C VAL A 158 -13.47 4.75 20.40
N ALA A 159 -12.87 4.58 19.21
CA ALA A 159 -12.02 3.44 18.94
C ALA A 159 -10.70 3.49 19.76
N PRO A 160 -9.97 4.62 19.82
CA PRO A 160 -8.84 4.75 20.75
C PRO A 160 -9.25 4.53 22.20
N MET A 161 -10.37 5.09 22.66
CA MET A 161 -10.84 4.86 24.03
C MET A 161 -11.04 3.37 24.31
N HIS A 162 -11.70 2.66 23.39
CA HIS A 162 -11.93 1.23 23.53
C HIS A 162 -10.63 0.42 23.57
N ILE A 163 -9.67 0.73 22.70
CA ILE A 163 -8.37 0.02 22.61
C ILE A 163 -7.49 0.26 23.84
N HIS A 164 -7.67 1.38 24.54
CA HIS A 164 -6.91 1.74 25.74
C HIS A 164 -7.65 1.43 27.04
N ASP A 165 -8.72 0.64 26.98
CA ASP A 165 -9.57 0.32 28.13
C ASP A 165 -10.05 1.57 28.90
N MET A 166 -10.23 2.68 28.17
CA MET A 166 -10.76 3.91 28.74
C MET A 166 -12.27 3.78 28.92
N PRO A 167 -12.86 4.43 29.94
CA PRO A 167 -14.30 4.43 30.15
C PRO A 167 -15.03 4.98 28.91
N LEU A 168 -15.83 4.14 28.25
CA LEU A 168 -16.66 4.56 27.12
C LEU A 168 -17.91 5.28 27.61
N PRO A 169 -18.42 6.29 26.87
CA PRO A 169 -19.74 6.86 27.13
C PRO A 169 -20.82 5.78 27.18
N GLN A 170 -21.76 5.92 28.11
CA GLN A 170 -22.86 4.95 28.29
C GLN A 170 -23.61 4.74 26.97
N GLY A 171 -23.73 3.48 26.53
CA GLY A 171 -24.39 3.11 25.29
C GLY A 171 -23.45 2.85 24.11
N ILE A 172 -22.16 3.19 24.23
CA ILE A 172 -21.14 2.82 23.23
C ILE A 172 -20.61 1.43 23.55
N ASN A 173 -20.60 0.55 22.55
CA ASN A 173 -20.10 -0.82 22.63
C ASN A 173 -19.31 -1.20 21.37
N GLY A 174 -18.69 -2.39 21.37
CA GLY A 174 -17.88 -2.86 20.25
C GLY A 174 -18.65 -3.02 18.93
N GLU A 175 -19.94 -3.34 18.99
CA GLU A 175 -20.80 -3.46 17.80
C GLU A 175 -20.95 -2.10 17.10
N LEU A 176 -21.25 -1.05 17.86
CA LEU A 176 -21.35 0.31 17.32
C LEU A 176 -20.01 0.79 16.76
N ILE A 177 -18.88 0.50 17.44
CA ILE A 177 -17.54 0.84 16.94
C ILE A 177 -17.24 0.14 15.61
N GLY A 178 -17.61 -1.14 15.48
CA GLY A 178 -17.50 -1.88 14.22
C GLY A 178 -18.34 -1.27 13.10
N ARG A 179 -19.61 -0.91 13.39
CA ARG A 179 -20.49 -0.23 12.43
C ARG A 179 -19.94 1.13 12.00
N LEU A 180 -19.41 1.92 12.94
CA LEU A 180 -18.76 3.20 12.66
C LEU A 180 -17.53 3.01 11.74
N SER A 181 -16.69 2.02 12.02
CA SER A 181 -15.51 1.70 11.19
C SER A 181 -15.88 1.29 9.77
N HIS A 182 -16.89 0.43 9.63
CA HIS A 182 -17.40 0.05 8.33
C HIS A 182 -17.91 1.26 7.54
N MET A 183 -18.83 2.04 8.12
CA MET A 183 -19.43 3.19 7.44
C MET A 183 -18.43 4.32 7.15
N ALA A 184 -17.46 4.55 8.04
CA ALA A 184 -16.35 5.47 7.80
C ALA A 184 -15.51 5.03 6.59
N SER A 185 -15.28 3.73 6.43
CA SER A 185 -14.52 3.16 5.31
C SER A 185 -15.28 3.20 3.99
N VAL A 186 -16.57 2.88 4.02
CA VAL A 186 -17.49 3.01 2.87
C VAL A 186 -17.49 4.45 2.36
N GLU A 187 -17.61 5.42 3.28
CA GLU A 187 -17.61 6.83 2.92
C GLU A 187 -16.25 7.28 2.40
N ASN A 188 -15.17 7.08 3.16
CA ASN A 188 -13.92 7.83 2.97
C ASN A 188 -12.84 7.07 2.21
N LEU A 189 -12.87 5.73 2.18
CA LEU A 189 -11.79 4.90 1.63
C LEU A 189 -12.19 4.16 0.35
N HIS A 190 -13.50 3.93 0.14
CA HIS A 190 -13.98 3.11 -0.97
C HIS A 190 -13.84 3.78 -2.36
N SER A 191 -13.70 5.11 -2.43
CA SER A 191 -13.54 5.84 -3.69
C SER A 191 -12.35 5.36 -4.53
N ALA A 192 -11.26 4.92 -3.88
CA ALA A 192 -10.09 4.34 -4.55
C ALA A 192 -10.40 3.04 -5.30
N TRP A 193 -11.33 2.24 -4.76
CA TRP A 193 -11.78 0.98 -5.37
C TRP A 193 -12.73 1.20 -6.55
N GLN A 194 -13.46 2.31 -6.55
CA GLN A 194 -14.46 2.64 -7.57
C GLN A 194 -13.86 3.34 -8.79
N SER A 195 -12.72 4.01 -8.63
CA SER A 195 -12.10 4.79 -9.69
C SER A 195 -10.59 4.64 -9.69
N SER A 196 -10.06 4.00 -10.75
CA SER A 196 -8.61 3.91 -10.93
C SER A 196 -7.95 5.28 -11.07
N ALA A 197 -8.66 6.29 -11.61
CA ALA A 197 -8.16 7.66 -11.69
C ALA A 197 -8.01 8.29 -10.30
N VAL A 198 -8.96 8.06 -9.39
CA VAL A 198 -8.88 8.54 -8.01
C VAL A 198 -7.75 7.84 -7.25
N ALA A 199 -7.67 6.51 -7.31
CA ALA A 199 -6.57 5.77 -6.68
C ALA A 199 -5.20 6.20 -7.22
N ARG A 200 -5.10 6.41 -8.54
CA ARG A 200 -3.89 6.93 -9.21
C ARG A 200 -3.50 8.31 -8.67
N MET A 201 -4.43 9.25 -8.55
CA MET A 201 -4.13 10.57 -7.98
C MET A 201 -3.83 10.53 -6.47
N GLN A 202 -4.44 9.59 -5.73
CA GLN A 202 -4.23 9.43 -4.28
C GLN A 202 -2.85 8.87 -3.95
N ILE A 203 -2.37 7.85 -4.67
CA ILE A 203 -1.16 7.10 -4.26
C ILE A 203 -0.23 6.72 -5.41
N GLY A 204 -0.52 7.15 -6.64
CA GLY A 204 0.19 6.71 -7.85
C GLY A 204 1.68 7.05 -7.88
N GLN A 205 2.09 8.15 -7.25
CA GLN A 205 3.50 8.50 -7.12
C GLN A 205 4.28 7.52 -6.23
N LEU A 206 3.66 7.01 -5.17
CA LEU A 206 4.27 5.95 -4.35
C LEU A 206 4.32 4.62 -5.11
N VAL A 207 3.26 4.27 -5.84
CA VAL A 207 3.24 3.08 -6.70
C VAL A 207 4.35 3.14 -7.75
N TYR A 208 4.57 4.31 -8.35
CA TYR A 208 5.67 4.55 -9.27
C TYR A 208 7.04 4.38 -8.59
N GLU A 209 7.24 4.96 -7.40
CA GLU A 209 8.46 4.81 -6.60
C GLU A 209 8.75 3.34 -6.26
N LEU A 210 7.74 2.60 -5.79
CA LEU A 210 7.86 1.18 -5.46
C LEU A 210 8.21 0.32 -6.68
N ALA A 211 7.61 0.60 -7.84
CA ALA A 211 7.96 -0.06 -9.09
C ALA A 211 9.41 0.19 -9.49
N GLY A 212 9.90 1.43 -9.28
CA GLY A 212 11.29 1.82 -9.52
C GLY A 212 12.26 1.05 -8.64
N ASN A 213 11.98 0.94 -7.34
CA ASN A 213 12.82 0.18 -6.41
C ASN A 213 12.93 -1.31 -6.81
N ILE A 214 11.82 -1.91 -7.27
CA ILE A 214 11.82 -3.29 -7.76
C ILE A 214 12.66 -3.40 -9.04
N VAL A 215 12.53 -2.45 -9.97
CA VAL A 215 13.35 -2.40 -11.19
C VAL A 215 14.83 -2.31 -10.85
N ASP A 216 15.21 -1.44 -9.92
CA ASP A 216 16.60 -1.24 -9.52
C ASP A 216 17.17 -2.48 -8.80
N ALA A 217 16.37 -3.14 -7.96
CA ALA A 217 16.75 -4.38 -7.30
C ALA A 217 17.02 -5.50 -8.33
N VAL A 218 16.15 -5.66 -9.32
CA VAL A 218 16.33 -6.63 -10.42
C VAL A 218 17.57 -6.32 -11.26
N GLN A 219 17.82 -5.04 -11.56
CA GLN A 219 19.00 -4.65 -12.32
C GLN A 219 20.29 -4.92 -11.54
N THR A 220 20.29 -4.61 -10.24
CA THR A 220 21.42 -4.86 -9.34
C THR A 220 21.73 -6.36 -9.23
N ASP A 221 20.70 -7.21 -9.15
CA ASP A 221 20.86 -8.66 -9.10
C ASP A 221 21.50 -9.24 -10.38
N ARG A 222 21.12 -8.73 -11.57
CA ARG A 222 21.63 -9.27 -12.84
C ARG A 222 23.01 -8.79 -13.24
N ALA A 223 23.30 -7.53 -12.94
CA ALA A 223 24.56 -6.91 -13.26
C ALA A 223 24.88 -6.02 -12.06
N PRO A 224 25.64 -6.52 -11.08
CA PRO A 224 25.99 -5.75 -9.89
C PRO A 224 26.62 -4.41 -10.30
N ILE A 225 25.83 -3.34 -10.29
CA ILE A 225 26.30 -1.97 -10.51
C ILE A 225 26.99 -1.56 -9.22
N ALA A 226 27.94 -0.62 -9.29
CA ALA A 226 28.63 -0.10 -8.11
C ALA A 226 27.68 0.57 -7.07
N ALA A 227 26.42 0.84 -7.44
CA ALA A 227 25.39 1.34 -6.52
C ALA A 227 24.68 0.18 -5.82
N THR A 228 24.74 0.17 -4.50
CA THR A 228 24.08 -0.81 -3.62
C THR A 228 22.63 -0.42 -3.36
N GLN A 229 21.69 -1.31 -3.68
CA GLN A 229 20.28 -1.16 -3.34
C GLN A 229 20.01 -1.67 -1.91
N PRO A 230 19.12 -1.02 -1.14
CA PRO A 230 18.64 -1.52 0.14
C PRO A 230 18.01 -2.90 0.01
N GLN A 231 18.35 -3.79 0.94
CA GLN A 231 17.69 -5.09 1.05
C GLN A 231 16.25 -4.93 1.55
N LEU A 232 16.01 -3.97 2.46
CA LEU A 232 14.68 -3.66 2.99
C LEU A 232 14.41 -2.16 2.99
N GLY A 233 13.27 -1.77 2.42
CA GLY A 233 12.69 -0.43 2.57
C GLY A 233 11.53 -0.44 3.58
N ILE A 234 11.55 0.46 4.56
CA ILE A 234 10.44 0.66 5.51
C ILE A 234 9.86 2.06 5.32
N TYR A 235 8.57 2.12 5.02
CA TYR A 235 7.80 3.33 4.78
C TYR A 235 6.72 3.48 5.86
N SER A 236 6.90 4.43 6.78
CA SER A 236 5.94 4.72 7.84
C SER A 236 4.95 5.80 7.40
N GLY A 237 3.70 5.40 7.21
CA GLY A 237 2.63 6.24 6.68
C GLY A 237 1.36 6.17 7.52
N HIS A 238 0.22 6.06 6.85
CA HIS A 238 -1.12 6.23 7.42
C HIS A 238 -2.09 5.17 6.86
N ASP A 239 -3.26 5.07 7.47
CA ASP A 239 -4.44 4.43 6.87
C ASP A 239 -4.71 4.93 5.44
N THR A 240 -4.59 6.24 5.20
CA THR A 240 -4.70 6.90 3.90
C THR A 240 -3.56 6.55 2.94
N THR A 241 -2.49 5.90 3.40
CA THR A 241 -1.49 5.23 2.56
C THR A 241 -1.95 3.83 2.18
N LEU A 242 -2.37 3.05 3.18
CA LEU A 242 -2.70 1.63 3.02
C LEU A 242 -3.98 1.42 2.23
N ALA A 243 -5.03 2.19 2.52
CA ALA A 243 -6.34 2.05 1.87
C ALA A 243 -6.27 2.18 0.33
N PRO A 244 -5.67 3.23 -0.26
CA PRO A 244 -5.53 3.29 -1.71
C PRO A 244 -4.53 2.26 -2.26
N LEU A 245 -3.48 1.86 -1.52
CA LEU A 245 -2.62 0.75 -1.94
C LEU A 245 -3.38 -0.59 -2.02
N LEU A 246 -4.26 -0.86 -1.06
CA LEU A 246 -5.12 -2.03 -1.08
C LEU A 246 -6.03 -2.01 -2.31
N ALA A 247 -6.58 -0.84 -2.68
CA ALA A 247 -7.33 -0.68 -3.91
C ALA A 247 -6.47 -0.95 -5.16
N VAL A 248 -5.25 -0.41 -5.22
CA VAL A 248 -4.30 -0.64 -6.34
C VAL A 248 -4.00 -2.14 -6.52
N PHE A 249 -3.67 -2.85 -5.45
CA PHE A 249 -3.32 -4.27 -5.51
C PHE A 249 -4.53 -5.20 -5.67
N GLY A 250 -5.71 -4.77 -5.19
CA GLY A 250 -6.95 -5.53 -5.29
C GLY A 250 -7.79 -5.20 -6.53
N HIS A 251 -7.43 -4.19 -7.32
CA HIS A 251 -8.22 -3.73 -8.46
C HIS A 251 -8.39 -4.82 -9.51
N ASP A 252 -9.64 -5.18 -9.80
CA ASP A 252 -10.03 -6.12 -10.85
C ASP A 252 -10.75 -5.34 -11.96
N ALA A 253 -10.11 -5.24 -13.13
CA ALA A 253 -10.65 -4.46 -14.25
C ALA A 253 -11.93 -5.08 -14.83
N ASP A 254 -12.11 -6.39 -14.69
CA ASP A 254 -13.26 -7.13 -15.20
C ASP A 254 -14.43 -7.14 -14.20
N LYS A 255 -14.15 -6.76 -12.95
CA LYS A 255 -15.12 -6.72 -11.84
C LYS A 255 -15.02 -5.39 -11.09
N PRO A 256 -15.44 -4.27 -11.71
CA PRO A 256 -15.45 -2.99 -11.02
C PRO A 256 -16.30 -3.09 -9.76
N THR A 257 -15.68 -2.79 -8.61
CA THR A 257 -16.35 -2.78 -7.31
C THR A 257 -17.10 -1.47 -7.15
N HIS A 258 -18.36 -1.45 -7.57
CA HIS A 258 -19.23 -0.29 -7.37
C HIS A 258 -19.74 -0.19 -5.93
N ASP A 259 -20.02 -1.34 -5.32
CA ASP A 259 -20.47 -1.44 -3.95
C ASP A 259 -19.32 -1.82 -3.02
N ALA A 260 -19.32 -1.23 -1.83
CA ALA A 260 -18.36 -1.58 -0.79
C ALA A 260 -18.62 -3.01 -0.30
N PRO A 261 -17.57 -3.82 -0.08
CA PRO A 261 -17.76 -5.15 0.47
C PRO A 261 -18.35 -5.03 1.89
N PRO A 262 -19.22 -5.96 2.32
CA PRO A 262 -19.92 -5.88 3.61
C PRO A 262 -18.99 -5.91 4.82
N ASN A 263 -17.74 -6.34 4.63
CA ASN A 263 -16.68 -6.40 5.62
C ASN A 263 -15.53 -5.42 5.30
N LEU A 264 -15.82 -4.33 4.60
CA LEU A 264 -14.86 -3.24 4.43
C LEU A 264 -14.56 -2.63 5.81
N GLU A 265 -13.31 -2.71 6.25
CA GLU A 265 -12.87 -2.17 7.53
C GLU A 265 -11.77 -1.14 7.34
N TRP A 266 -11.74 -0.18 8.27
CA TRP A 266 -10.67 0.80 8.33
C TRP A 266 -9.36 0.10 8.67
N PRO A 267 -8.22 0.40 8.00
CA PRO A 267 -6.95 -0.22 8.33
C PRO A 267 -6.63 -0.10 9.84
N PRO A 268 -6.54 -1.21 10.60
CA PRO A 268 -6.26 -1.14 12.03
C PRO A 268 -4.90 -0.52 12.35
N TYR A 269 -4.69 -0.07 13.59
CA TYR A 269 -3.37 0.37 14.04
C TYR A 269 -2.32 -0.72 13.86
N ALA A 270 -1.08 -0.30 13.60
CA ALA A 270 0.05 -1.18 13.27
C ALA A 270 -0.17 -2.09 12.06
N SER A 271 -1.19 -1.82 11.23
CA SER A 271 -1.34 -2.53 9.96
C SER A 271 -0.11 -2.33 9.09
N SER A 272 0.27 -3.39 8.37
CA SER A 272 1.43 -3.37 7.49
C SER A 272 1.14 -4.04 6.16
N MET A 273 1.80 -3.53 5.13
CA MET A 273 1.83 -4.14 3.81
C MET A 273 3.28 -4.47 3.45
N ARG A 274 3.51 -5.70 3.00
CA ARG A 274 4.83 -6.18 2.59
C ARG A 274 4.80 -6.53 1.12
N ILE A 275 5.77 -6.02 0.36
CA ILE A 275 5.97 -6.33 -1.05
C ILE A 275 7.33 -7.01 -1.15
N GLU A 276 7.34 -8.29 -1.49
CA GLU A 276 8.55 -9.10 -1.52
C GLU A 276 8.89 -9.46 -2.95
N LEU A 277 10.10 -9.09 -3.39
CA LEU A 277 10.68 -9.52 -4.66
C LEU A 277 11.45 -10.82 -4.43
N LEU A 278 11.14 -11.84 -5.23
CA LEU A 278 11.73 -13.16 -5.17
C LEU A 278 12.43 -13.46 -6.51
N ASN A 279 13.50 -14.26 -6.47
CA ASN A 279 14.13 -14.83 -7.65
C ASN A 279 14.09 -16.37 -7.53
N ASP A 280 13.40 -17.05 -8.45
CA ASP A 280 13.41 -18.51 -8.53
C ASP A 280 14.60 -18.97 -9.37
N THR A 281 15.55 -19.61 -8.70
CA THR A 281 16.79 -20.12 -9.30
C THR A 281 16.73 -21.61 -9.64
N VAL A 282 15.62 -22.28 -9.36
CA VAL A 282 15.51 -23.75 -9.41
C VAL A 282 14.39 -24.26 -10.31
N SER A 283 13.24 -23.58 -10.39
CA SER A 283 12.14 -24.07 -11.23
C SER A 283 12.23 -23.52 -12.66
N PRO A 284 11.84 -24.33 -13.66
CA PRO A 284 11.65 -23.82 -15.01
C PRO A 284 10.51 -22.80 -15.04
N HIS A 285 10.65 -21.77 -15.87
CA HIS A 285 9.67 -20.71 -16.05
C HIS A 285 8.28 -21.23 -16.48
N PRO A 286 7.22 -20.41 -16.29
CA PRO A 286 5.92 -20.69 -16.89
C PRO A 286 6.03 -20.94 -18.39
N THR A 287 5.53 -22.09 -18.83
CA THR A 287 5.45 -22.45 -20.26
C THR A 287 4.26 -21.77 -20.95
N VAL A 288 3.26 -21.34 -20.17
CA VAL A 288 2.09 -20.61 -20.64
C VAL A 288 2.38 -19.12 -20.60
N GLN A 289 2.15 -18.43 -21.72
CA GLN A 289 2.15 -16.97 -21.77
C GLN A 289 0.80 -16.43 -21.26
N PRO A 290 0.80 -15.37 -20.43
CA PRO A 290 -0.43 -14.64 -20.10
C PRO A 290 -1.19 -14.17 -21.35
N ALA A 291 -2.52 -14.24 -21.30
CA ALA A 291 -3.37 -13.87 -22.42
C ALA A 291 -3.15 -12.42 -22.89
N TRP A 292 -2.92 -11.51 -21.94
CA TRP A 292 -2.63 -10.10 -22.24
C TRP A 292 -1.32 -9.86 -23.00
N GLU A 293 -0.44 -10.87 -23.12
CA GLU A 293 0.71 -10.79 -24.02
C GLU A 293 0.31 -10.84 -25.51
N GLN A 294 -0.86 -11.41 -25.80
CA GLN A 294 -1.42 -11.49 -27.15
C GLN A 294 -2.28 -10.27 -27.49
N ASP A 295 -2.57 -9.41 -26.51
CA ASP A 295 -3.33 -8.19 -26.74
C ASP A 295 -2.60 -7.29 -27.74
N PRO A 296 -3.31 -6.64 -28.68
CA PRO A 296 -2.70 -5.70 -29.60
C PRO A 296 -1.91 -4.65 -28.82
N ALA A 297 -0.61 -4.56 -29.08
CA ALA A 297 0.20 -3.52 -28.48
C ALA A 297 -0.34 -2.16 -28.91
N HIS A 298 -0.47 -1.24 -27.95
CA HIS A 298 -0.84 0.14 -28.25
C HIS A 298 0.14 0.72 -29.31
N PRO A 299 -0.32 1.51 -30.30
CA PRO A 299 0.53 1.98 -31.40
C PRO A 299 1.77 2.75 -30.95
N SER A 300 1.68 3.45 -29.80
CA SER A 300 2.84 4.11 -29.19
C SER A 300 3.75 3.11 -28.47
N ALA A 301 5.00 3.05 -28.92
CA ALA A 301 6.07 2.33 -28.24
C ALA A 301 6.61 3.08 -27.00
N ASP A 302 6.16 4.30 -26.75
CA ASP A 302 6.48 5.15 -25.58
C ASP A 302 5.32 5.07 -24.58
N PRO A 303 5.49 4.41 -23.42
CA PRO A 303 4.46 4.27 -22.39
C PRO A 303 3.91 5.60 -21.87
N SER A 304 4.68 6.68 -21.91
CA SER A 304 4.23 8.00 -21.43
C SER A 304 3.15 8.63 -22.33
N LYS A 305 3.04 8.14 -23.58
CA LYS A 305 2.02 8.56 -24.56
C LYS A 305 0.82 7.62 -24.60
N VAL A 306 0.81 6.57 -23.78
CA VAL A 306 -0.30 5.62 -23.65
C VAL A 306 -1.24 6.12 -22.53
N PRO A 307 -2.56 6.20 -22.76
CA PRO A 307 -3.54 6.46 -21.71
C PRO A 307 -3.31 5.53 -20.50
N PHE A 308 -3.44 6.06 -19.28
CA PHE A 308 -3.01 5.30 -18.10
C PHE A 308 -3.79 3.99 -17.92
N ASP A 309 -5.07 3.98 -18.26
CA ASP A 309 -5.98 2.83 -18.19
C ASP A 309 -5.63 1.71 -19.17
N GLU A 310 -4.94 2.04 -20.27
CA GLU A 310 -4.47 1.10 -21.28
C GLU A 310 -3.04 0.56 -21.00
N ARG A 311 -2.34 1.08 -19.99
CA ARG A 311 -0.95 0.67 -19.72
C ARG A 311 -0.89 -0.77 -19.22
N VAL A 312 0.08 -1.51 -19.78
CA VAL A 312 0.43 -2.88 -19.36
C VAL A 312 1.65 -2.94 -18.44
N ARG A 313 2.35 -1.80 -18.26
CA ARG A 313 3.48 -1.64 -17.33
C ARG A 313 3.66 -0.17 -16.95
N PRO A 314 4.23 0.14 -15.77
CA PRO A 314 4.62 1.50 -15.40
C PRO A 314 5.64 2.11 -16.37
N THR A 315 5.66 3.45 -16.45
CA THR A 315 6.53 4.19 -17.38
C THR A 315 8.02 4.12 -17.01
N ASN A 316 8.36 3.87 -15.75
CA ASN A 316 9.72 3.62 -15.28
C ASN A 316 10.20 2.18 -15.43
N VAL A 317 9.35 1.24 -15.84
CA VAL A 317 9.82 -0.11 -16.15
C VAL A 317 10.50 -0.08 -17.52
N PRO A 318 11.82 -0.33 -17.62
CA PRO A 318 12.54 -0.26 -18.88
C PRO A 318 12.12 -1.42 -19.80
N LYS A 319 12.21 -1.20 -21.12
CA LYS A 319 11.92 -2.24 -22.11
C LYS A 319 12.80 -3.47 -21.94
N SER A 320 14.05 -3.29 -21.50
CA SER A 320 14.99 -4.39 -21.24
C SER A 320 14.50 -5.38 -20.19
N LEU A 321 13.64 -4.97 -19.25
CA LEU A 321 13.05 -5.88 -18.28
C LEU A 321 11.80 -6.59 -18.83
N TYR A 322 11.17 -6.04 -19.86
CA TYR A 322 9.89 -6.52 -20.38
C TYR A 322 10.02 -7.27 -21.72
N GLN A 323 11.08 -7.03 -22.49
CA GLN A 323 11.25 -7.58 -23.83
C GLN A 323 11.85 -8.99 -23.83
N TRP A 324 11.52 -9.69 -24.92
CA TRP A 324 11.97 -11.02 -25.28
C TRP A 324 13.35 -10.93 -25.94
N THR A 325 14.41 -11.44 -25.31
CA THR A 325 15.71 -11.62 -25.97
C THR A 325 15.77 -13.04 -26.53
N SER A 326 15.63 -13.18 -27.85
CA SER A 326 15.92 -14.46 -28.51
C SER A 326 17.43 -14.68 -28.53
N ARG A 327 17.93 -15.65 -27.75
CA ARG A 327 19.27 -16.17 -27.97
C ARG A 327 19.23 -16.99 -29.25
N ARG A 328 19.95 -16.57 -30.30
CA ARG A 328 20.31 -17.49 -31.40
C ARG A 328 21.33 -18.49 -30.85
N GLN A 329 20.87 -19.69 -30.47
CA GLN A 329 21.78 -20.84 -30.41
C GLN A 329 22.09 -21.29 -31.84
N GLY A 330 23.37 -21.55 -32.11
CA GLY A 330 23.84 -22.00 -33.41
C GLY A 330 23.19 -23.31 -33.85
N SER A 331 22.74 -23.32 -35.10
CA SER A 331 22.54 -24.47 -36.00
C SER A 331 22.10 -25.81 -35.37
N GLY A 332 20.79 -25.96 -35.16
CA GLY A 332 20.08 -27.22 -34.95
C GLY A 332 18.58 -26.97 -34.72
N PRO A 333 17.66 -27.88 -35.10
CA PRO A 333 16.23 -27.72 -34.84
C PRO A 333 15.95 -28.10 -33.39
N THR A 334 16.29 -27.21 -32.46
CA THR A 334 16.00 -27.39 -31.03
C THR A 334 15.56 -26.06 -30.44
N GLU A 335 14.29 -26.06 -30.00
CA GLU A 335 13.59 -25.18 -29.07
C GLU A 335 13.94 -23.68 -29.07
N GLN A 336 12.94 -22.87 -29.43
CA GLN A 336 12.91 -21.45 -29.14
C GLN A 336 12.90 -21.20 -27.63
N VAL A 337 14.07 -21.11 -27.01
CA VAL A 337 14.17 -20.61 -25.63
C VAL A 337 13.92 -19.11 -25.67
N ASN A 338 12.84 -18.71 -25.01
CA ASN A 338 12.33 -17.37 -25.12
C ASN A 338 12.06 -16.78 -23.72
N PRO A 339 13.11 -16.32 -23.02
CA PRO A 339 12.94 -15.76 -21.70
C PRO A 339 12.77 -14.24 -21.81
N ARG A 340 11.60 -13.73 -21.42
CA ARG A 340 11.52 -12.35 -20.93
C ARG A 340 12.51 -12.20 -19.79
N ALA A 341 13.13 -11.04 -19.75
CA ALA A 341 14.01 -10.66 -18.68
C ALA A 341 13.39 -10.95 -17.29
N THR A 342 12.14 -10.59 -17.03
CA THR A 342 11.48 -10.73 -15.72
C THR A 342 11.15 -12.15 -15.26
N ARG A 343 11.35 -13.21 -16.05
CA ARG A 343 10.73 -14.52 -15.77
C ARG A 343 11.31 -15.30 -14.59
N ASP A 344 12.51 -14.96 -14.13
CA ASP A 344 13.06 -15.52 -12.89
C ASP A 344 12.49 -14.81 -11.65
N TYR A 345 11.87 -13.64 -11.83
CA TYR A 345 11.44 -12.80 -10.73
C TYR A 345 9.96 -12.88 -10.47
N TYR A 346 9.61 -12.92 -9.20
CA TYR A 346 8.25 -12.99 -8.72
C TYR A 346 8.02 -11.94 -7.63
N VAL A 347 6.76 -11.56 -7.46
CA VAL A 347 6.34 -10.66 -6.39
C VAL A 347 5.20 -11.30 -5.63
N ARG A 348 5.25 -11.24 -4.31
CA ARG A 348 4.09 -11.50 -3.46
C ARG A 348 3.84 -10.31 -2.55
N VAL A 349 2.57 -10.05 -2.29
CA VAL A 349 2.12 -8.93 -1.47
C VAL A 349 1.35 -9.47 -0.29
N TRP A 350 1.63 -8.96 0.91
CA TRP A 350 0.94 -9.33 2.14
C TRP A 350 0.31 -8.09 2.76
N TYR A 351 -0.87 -8.26 3.36
CA TYR A 351 -1.50 -7.27 4.23
C TYR A 351 -1.87 -7.94 5.54
N ASN A 352 -1.32 -7.45 6.66
CA ASN A 352 -1.52 -8.03 8.00
C ASN A 352 -1.36 -9.56 8.02
N ASP A 353 -0.22 -10.02 7.51
CA ASP A 353 0.16 -11.45 7.40
C ASP A 353 -0.75 -12.31 6.52
N ARG A 354 -1.65 -11.71 5.73
CA ARG A 354 -2.46 -12.41 4.73
C ARG A 354 -1.96 -12.10 3.34
N ALA A 355 -1.68 -13.13 2.55
CA ALA A 355 -1.28 -12.97 1.16
C ALA A 355 -2.42 -12.34 0.36
N LEU A 356 -2.13 -11.28 -0.39
CA LEU A 356 -3.04 -10.65 -1.33
C LEU A 356 -2.99 -11.39 -2.66
N LEU A 357 -4.17 -11.73 -3.17
CA LEU A 357 -4.33 -12.34 -4.50
C LEU A 357 -4.62 -11.25 -5.53
N LEU A 358 -3.55 -10.67 -6.08
CA LEU A 358 -3.60 -9.65 -7.11
C LEU A 358 -4.36 -10.19 -8.35
N PRO A 359 -5.40 -9.49 -8.84
CA PRO A 359 -6.22 -9.97 -9.95
C PRO A 359 -5.43 -10.36 -11.20
N ALA A 360 -4.46 -9.54 -11.65
CA ALA A 360 -3.63 -9.85 -12.83
C ALA A 360 -2.81 -11.14 -12.70
N CYS A 361 -2.56 -11.60 -11.47
CA CYS A 361 -1.77 -12.80 -11.20
C CYS A 361 -2.60 -14.09 -11.27
N ARG A 362 -3.94 -13.98 -11.37
CA ARG A 362 -4.84 -15.13 -11.54
C ARG A 362 -4.80 -15.69 -12.96
N ASP A 363 -4.37 -14.88 -13.92
CA ASP A 363 -4.27 -15.28 -15.32
C ASP A 363 -3.29 -16.45 -15.50
N PRO A 364 -3.58 -17.40 -16.41
CA PRO A 364 -2.65 -18.46 -16.76
C PRO A 364 -1.29 -17.88 -17.15
N GLY A 365 -0.20 -18.37 -16.55
CA GLY A 365 1.16 -17.89 -16.84
C GLY A 365 1.59 -16.62 -16.10
N ALA A 366 0.70 -15.97 -15.33
CA ALA A 366 1.00 -14.76 -14.57
C ALA A 366 1.38 -15.02 -13.09
N HIS A 367 1.69 -16.28 -12.76
CA HIS A 367 2.07 -16.68 -11.40
C HIS A 367 3.00 -17.90 -11.40
N HIS A 368 3.61 -18.13 -10.24
CA HIS A 368 4.50 -19.25 -10.01
C HIS A 368 3.73 -20.59 -10.04
N SER A 369 4.19 -21.54 -10.86
CA SER A 369 3.49 -22.81 -11.11
C SER A 369 3.24 -23.66 -9.86
N LYS A 370 4.15 -23.62 -8.87
CA LYS A 370 4.02 -24.38 -7.60
C LYS A 370 3.34 -23.61 -6.46
N HIS A 371 3.36 -22.28 -6.49
CA HIS A 371 2.89 -21.43 -5.38
C HIS A 371 1.59 -20.69 -5.71
N GLY A 372 1.11 -20.85 -6.95
CA GLY A 372 -0.15 -20.31 -7.41
C GLY A 372 -0.17 -18.78 -7.44
N PRO A 373 -1.38 -18.19 -7.60
CA PRO A 373 -1.57 -16.75 -7.78
C PRO A 373 -1.09 -15.84 -6.64
N SER A 374 -0.74 -16.40 -5.47
CA SER A 374 -0.16 -15.65 -4.36
C SER A 374 1.29 -15.22 -4.60
N VAL A 375 1.96 -15.86 -5.57
CA VAL A 375 3.32 -15.53 -6.00
C VAL A 375 3.26 -15.17 -7.48
N CYS A 376 3.09 -13.88 -7.74
CA CYS A 376 2.89 -13.32 -9.07
C CYS A 376 4.19 -13.30 -9.87
N THR A 377 4.14 -13.53 -11.17
CA THR A 377 5.28 -13.18 -12.02
C THR A 377 5.50 -11.67 -11.98
N LEU A 378 6.76 -11.22 -12.09
CA LEU A 378 7.07 -9.80 -11.96
C LEU A 378 6.38 -8.93 -13.04
N ASP A 379 6.20 -9.46 -14.25
CA ASP A 379 5.44 -8.79 -15.31
C ASP A 379 3.93 -8.74 -15.04
N GLY A 380 3.35 -9.78 -14.45
CA GLY A 380 1.99 -9.80 -13.93
C GLY A 380 1.78 -8.75 -12.84
N PHE A 381 2.75 -8.60 -11.94
CA PHE A 381 2.74 -7.54 -10.94
C PHE A 381 2.80 -6.15 -11.58
N PHE A 382 3.69 -5.94 -12.55
CA PHE A 382 3.74 -4.67 -13.28
C PHE A 382 2.44 -4.37 -14.04
N LYS A 383 1.80 -5.39 -14.63
CA LYS A 383 0.48 -5.26 -15.26
C LYS A 383 -0.58 -4.81 -14.26
N GLN A 384 -0.61 -5.38 -13.05
CA GLN A 384 -1.54 -4.99 -11.99
C GLN A 384 -1.41 -3.49 -11.66
N ILE A 385 -0.18 -3.00 -11.48
CA ILE A 385 0.05 -1.62 -11.00
C ILE A 385 0.16 -0.57 -12.11
N ALA A 386 0.25 -0.97 -13.37
CA ALA A 386 0.59 -0.12 -14.52
C ALA A 386 -0.28 1.15 -14.63
N ARG A 387 -1.59 0.97 -14.45
CA ARG A 387 -2.56 2.07 -14.56
C ARG A 387 -2.50 3.06 -13.40
N PHE A 388 -1.92 2.65 -12.28
CA PHE A 388 -1.85 3.46 -11.06
C PHE A 388 -0.52 4.18 -10.91
N ALA A 389 0.58 3.62 -11.43
CA ALA A 389 1.90 4.23 -11.34
C ALA A 389 1.95 5.58 -12.09
N ALA A 390 2.13 6.67 -11.35
CA ALA A 390 2.15 8.03 -11.88
C ALA A 390 3.47 8.74 -11.56
N THR A 391 4.07 9.35 -12.57
CA THR A 391 5.19 10.27 -12.36
C THR A 391 4.71 11.55 -11.66
N GLU A 392 5.62 12.28 -11.03
CA GLU A 392 5.30 13.61 -10.46
C GLU A 392 4.72 14.57 -11.52
N LYS A 393 5.21 14.49 -12.76
CA LYS A 393 4.70 15.30 -13.88
C LYS A 393 3.26 14.94 -14.24
N GLU A 394 2.95 13.65 -14.33
CA GLU A 394 1.59 13.17 -14.61
C GLU A 394 0.63 13.59 -13.49
N THR A 395 1.00 13.37 -12.23
CA THR A 395 0.18 13.79 -11.09
C THR A 395 -0.06 15.30 -11.10
N ARG A 396 0.96 16.12 -11.38
CA ARG A 396 0.77 17.58 -11.51
C ARG A 396 -0.24 17.95 -12.60
N VAL A 397 -0.21 17.28 -13.76
CA VAL A 397 -1.17 17.53 -14.85
C VAL A 397 -2.58 17.08 -14.44
N GLU A 398 -2.71 15.88 -13.90
CA GLU A 398 -3.99 15.31 -13.44
C GLU A 398 -4.64 16.20 -12.36
N CYS A 399 -3.84 16.77 -11.45
CA CYS A 399 -4.32 17.67 -10.40
C CYS A 399 -4.73 19.06 -10.88
N LEU A 400 -4.25 19.49 -12.06
CA LEU A 400 -4.55 20.80 -12.66
C LEU A 400 -5.71 20.74 -13.68
N ALA A 401 -6.06 19.56 -14.19
CA ALA A 401 -7.07 19.41 -15.25
C ALA A 401 -8.48 19.74 -14.75
N SER A 402 -9.01 20.94 -15.02
CA SER A 402 -10.31 21.47 -14.52
C SER A 402 -11.55 20.61 -14.80
#